data_AF-A0A1V5UFL7-F1
#
_entry.id   AF-A0A1V5UFL7-F1
#
_cell.length_a   1.000
_cell.length_b   1.000
_cell.length_c   1.000
_cell.angle_alpha   90.00
_cell.angle_beta   90.00
_cell.angle_gamma   90.00
#
_symmetry.space_group_name_H-M   'P 1'
#
loop_
_entity.id
_entity.type
_entity.pdbx_description
1 polymer ?
#
loop_
_entity_poly.entity_id
_entity_poly.type
_entity_poly.pdbx_seq_one_letter_code
_entity_poly.pdbx_strand_id
1 'polypeptide(L)'
;MNVLKIRALNPHCHNVIFLFDGKPLKPKGNNMGHFVFEYKTEKETVELVVIRRSGLQSKFWLWWQLLFFIVSLFGIFDIHNKKLKSEGIYRAIIHLDGNDEFDLKFDTGYPKLSFLEITTTLRVDEIHNEIINDPVIKRRGKRVKIVKVITLLIFVALAIVVSVII
;
A
#
# COMPACT_ATOMS: atom_id res chain seq x y z
N MET A 1 11.48 16.05 -25.96
CA MET A 1 10.42 15.28 -25.30
C MET A 1 11.09 14.46 -24.20
N ASN A 2 10.76 14.75 -22.95
CA ASN A 2 11.43 14.14 -21.80
C ASN A 2 10.69 12.86 -21.42
N VAL A 3 11.45 11.85 -21.00
CA VAL A 3 10.91 10.54 -20.64
C VAL A 3 11.39 10.19 -19.25
N LEU A 4 10.45 10.17 -18.31
CA LEU A 4 10.71 9.76 -16.93
C LEU A 4 10.35 8.29 -16.77
N LYS A 5 11.35 7.47 -16.44
CA LYS A 5 11.16 6.05 -16.12
C LYS A 5 11.22 5.86 -14.62
N ILE A 6 10.10 5.40 -14.05
CA ILE A 6 10.01 5.16 -12.61
C ILE A 6 9.86 3.68 -12.33
N ARG A 7 10.67 3.18 -11.41
CA ARG A 7 10.54 1.82 -10.90
C ARG A 7 10.14 1.85 -9.43
N ALA A 8 8.95 1.34 -9.14
CA ALA A 8 8.48 1.11 -7.79
C ALA A 8 8.79 -0.33 -7.35
N LEU A 9 9.62 -0.46 -6.33
CA LEU A 9 10.04 -1.72 -5.72
C LEU A 9 9.11 -2.10 -4.56
N ASN A 10 8.58 -3.33 -4.58
CA ASN A 10 7.63 -3.87 -3.61
C ASN A 10 6.25 -3.15 -3.48
N PRO A 11 5.61 -2.67 -4.56
CA PRO A 11 4.37 -1.89 -4.45
C PRO A 11 3.14 -2.73 -4.05
N HIS A 12 3.13 -4.03 -4.37
CA HIS A 12 2.00 -4.93 -4.10
C HIS A 12 1.65 -5.05 -2.62
N CYS A 13 2.64 -4.83 -1.74
CA CYS A 13 2.47 -4.89 -0.30
C CYS A 13 1.80 -3.65 0.31
N HIS A 14 1.64 -2.56 -0.46
CA HIS A 14 1.33 -1.23 0.10
C HIS A 14 0.06 -0.57 -0.45
N ASN A 15 -0.64 -1.17 -1.42
CA ASN A 15 -1.89 -0.62 -1.99
C ASN A 15 -1.84 0.90 -2.21
N VAL A 16 -0.92 1.31 -3.08
CA VAL A 16 -0.57 2.71 -3.33
C VAL A 16 -1.16 3.22 -4.64
N ILE A 17 -1.53 4.49 -4.63
CA ILE A 17 -1.99 5.25 -5.80
C ILE A 17 -0.86 6.17 -6.21
N PHE A 18 -0.53 6.18 -7.49
CA PHE A 18 0.46 7.08 -8.10
C PHE A 18 -0.24 8.13 -8.94
N LEU A 19 0.06 9.39 -8.70
CA LEU A 19 -0.43 10.53 -9.46
C LEU A 19 0.78 11.28 -10.04
N PHE A 20 0.71 11.55 -11.34
CA PHE A 20 1.68 12.33 -12.10
C PHE A 20 0.99 13.59 -12.60
N ASP A 21 1.46 14.76 -12.17
CA ASP A 21 0.79 16.05 -12.44
C ASP A 21 -0.72 15.99 -12.13
N GLY A 22 -1.08 15.34 -11.01
CA GLY A 22 -2.47 15.14 -10.58
C GLY A 22 -3.25 14.06 -11.34
N LYS A 23 -2.69 13.42 -12.38
CA LYS A 23 -3.34 12.37 -13.16
C LYS A 23 -2.91 10.97 -12.71
N PRO A 24 -3.84 10.03 -12.49
CA PRO A 24 -3.46 8.66 -12.17
C PRO A 24 -2.89 7.96 -13.41
N LEU A 25 -1.73 7.32 -13.25
CA LEU A 25 -1.11 6.50 -14.28
C LEU A 25 -1.17 5.03 -13.86
N LYS A 26 -1.62 4.15 -14.75
CA LYS A 26 -1.66 2.71 -14.45
C LYS A 26 -0.25 2.12 -14.57
N PRO A 27 0.25 1.39 -13.55
CA PRO A 27 1.55 0.74 -13.62
C PRO A 27 1.58 -0.38 -14.65
N LYS A 28 2.72 -0.58 -15.30
CA LYS A 28 3.04 -1.84 -15.98
C LYS A 28 3.85 -2.72 -15.04
N GLY A 29 3.37 -3.92 -14.76
CA GLY A 29 4.10 -4.89 -13.94
C GLY A 29 5.31 -5.46 -14.67
N ASN A 30 6.40 -5.68 -13.95
CA ASN A 30 7.54 -6.50 -14.37
C ASN A 30 7.40 -7.91 -13.76
N ASN A 31 7.95 -8.93 -14.42
CA ASN A 31 8.11 -10.31 -13.95
C ASN A 31 8.74 -10.43 -12.53
N MET A 32 9.43 -9.38 -12.05
CA MET A 32 10.00 -9.31 -10.69
C MET A 32 9.04 -8.73 -9.63
N GLY A 33 7.76 -8.48 -9.97
CA GLY A 33 6.79 -7.88 -9.03
C GLY A 33 7.03 -6.40 -8.75
N HIS A 34 7.74 -5.71 -9.65
CA HIS A 34 7.95 -4.26 -9.61
C HIS A 34 6.93 -3.57 -10.50
N PHE A 35 6.57 -2.34 -10.16
CA PHE A 35 5.81 -1.47 -11.06
C PHE A 35 6.75 -0.55 -11.82
N VAL A 36 6.58 -0.51 -13.13
CA VAL A 36 7.32 0.39 -14.00
C VAL A 36 6.34 1.38 -14.61
N PHE A 37 6.69 2.65 -14.55
CA PHE A 37 5.96 3.75 -15.17
C PHE A 37 6.86 4.41 -16.19
N GLU A 38 6.30 4.73 -17.35
CA GLU A 38 6.94 5.57 -18.36
C GLU A 38 6.02 6.78 -18.56
N TYR A 39 6.49 7.95 -18.11
CA TYR A 39 5.75 9.20 -18.24
C TYR A 39 6.47 10.10 -19.25
N LYS A 40 5.78 10.41 -20.35
CA LYS A 40 6.28 11.29 -21.40
C LYS A 40 5.67 12.67 -21.21
N THR A 41 6.52 13.68 -21.10
CA THR A 41 6.08 15.07 -20.93
C THR A 41 7.02 16.02 -21.66
N GLU A 42 6.48 17.18 -22.03
CA GLU A 42 7.25 18.30 -22.58
C GLU A 42 7.73 19.25 -21.47
N LYS A 43 7.25 19.07 -20.24
CA LYS A 43 7.64 19.88 -19.08
C LYS A 43 9.04 19.50 -18.58
N GLU A 44 9.73 20.49 -18.02
CA GLU A 44 11.01 20.32 -17.32
C GLU A 44 10.82 19.76 -15.92
N THR A 45 9.61 19.84 -15.36
CA THR A 45 9.29 19.33 -14.02
C THR A 45 8.06 18.44 -14.04
N VAL A 46 8.08 17.43 -13.16
CA VAL A 46 6.96 16.50 -12.94
C VAL A 46 6.65 16.44 -11.46
N GLU A 47 5.38 16.61 -11.14
CA GLU A 47 4.89 16.38 -9.78
C GLU A 47 4.53 14.90 -9.60
N LEU A 48 5.20 14.24 -8.66
CA LEU A 48 4.89 12.89 -8.24
C LEU A 48 4.20 12.91 -6.88
N VAL A 49 2.99 12.36 -6.81
CA VAL A 49 2.27 12.11 -5.57
C VAL A 49 2.00 10.62 -5.42
N VAL A 50 2.46 10.03 -4.31
CA VAL A 50 2.18 8.64 -3.96
C VAL A 50 1.38 8.60 -2.66
N ILE A 51 0.22 7.97 -2.71
CA ILE A 51 -0.71 7.90 -1.59
C ILE A 51 -0.97 6.45 -1.23
N ARG A 52 -0.70 6.08 0.02
CA ARG A 52 -1.18 4.84 0.63
C ARG A 52 -2.40 5.12 1.47
N ARG A 53 -3.53 4.48 1.13
CA ARG A 53 -4.74 4.49 1.96
C ARG A 53 -4.91 3.15 2.68
N SER A 54 -5.31 3.22 3.95
CA SER A 54 -5.67 2.01 4.69
C SER A 54 -7.04 1.51 4.28
N GLY A 55 -7.18 0.21 4.02
CA GLY A 55 -8.48 -0.43 3.83
C GLY A 55 -9.40 -0.31 5.06
N LEU A 56 -8.84 -0.01 6.24
CA LEU A 56 -9.61 0.25 7.46
C LEU A 56 -10.34 1.60 7.43
N GLN A 57 -10.02 2.49 6.49
CA GLN A 57 -10.72 3.76 6.33
C GLN A 57 -12.08 3.59 5.64
N SER A 58 -12.26 2.52 4.84
CA SER A 58 -13.51 2.21 4.14
C SER A 58 -14.71 2.10 5.10
N LYS A 59 -15.92 2.47 4.63
CA LYS A 59 -17.17 2.29 5.39
C LYS A 59 -17.44 0.82 5.71
N PHE A 60 -17.11 -0.07 4.78
CA PHE A 60 -17.34 -1.52 4.89
C PHE A 60 -16.13 -2.30 5.43
N TRP A 61 -15.20 -1.62 6.12
CA TRP A 61 -13.95 -2.22 6.59
C TRP A 61 -14.13 -3.52 7.37
N LEU A 62 -15.18 -3.63 8.20
CA LEU A 62 -15.41 -4.79 9.05
C LEU A 62 -15.87 -6.00 8.24
N TRP A 63 -16.79 -5.80 7.28
CA TRP A 63 -17.27 -6.85 6.38
C TRP A 63 -16.14 -7.43 5.52
N TRP A 64 -15.32 -6.55 4.93
CA TRP A 64 -14.15 -6.99 4.16
C TRP A 64 -13.17 -7.78 5.01
N GLN A 65 -12.90 -7.33 6.23
CA GLN A 65 -11.97 -8.03 7.14
C GLN A 65 -12.49 -9.40 7.60
N LEU A 66 -13.79 -9.54 7.80
CA LEU A 66 -14.43 -10.82 8.13
C LEU A 66 -14.42 -11.77 6.94
N LEU A 67 -14.79 -11.29 5.75
CA LEU A 67 -14.78 -12.10 4.53
C LEU A 67 -13.38 -12.63 4.25
N PHE A 68 -12.36 -11.77 4.27
CA PHE A 68 -10.98 -12.21 4.09
C PHE A 68 -10.50 -13.16 5.19
N PHE A 69 -11.01 -13.02 6.42
CA PHE A 69 -10.68 -13.93 7.50
C PHE A 69 -11.29 -15.32 7.27
N ILE A 70 -12.57 -15.40 6.94
CA ILE A 70 -13.24 -16.67 6.65
C ILE A 70 -12.54 -17.37 5.49
N VAL A 71 -12.29 -16.63 4.41
CA VAL A 71 -11.59 -17.16 3.24
C VAL A 71 -10.16 -17.61 3.58
N SER A 72 -9.46 -16.91 4.49
CA SER A 72 -8.14 -17.34 4.96
C SER A 72 -8.16 -18.62 5.80
N LEU A 73 -9.24 -18.90 6.55
CA LEU A 73 -9.38 -20.15 7.33
C LEU A 73 -9.40 -21.39 6.42
N PHE A 74 -9.94 -21.26 5.20
CA PHE A 74 -9.97 -22.34 4.22
C PHE A 74 -8.67 -22.46 3.41
N GLY A 75 -7.64 -21.68 3.72
CA GLY A 75 -6.33 -21.75 3.04
C GLY A 75 -6.34 -21.24 1.58
N ILE A 76 -7.47 -20.76 1.07
CA ILE A 76 -7.61 -20.33 -0.34
C ILE A 76 -6.92 -18.98 -0.58
N PHE A 77 -6.78 -18.15 0.45
CA PHE A 77 -6.15 -16.85 0.34
C PHE A 77 -5.25 -16.55 1.54
N ASP A 78 -3.94 -16.72 1.35
CA ASP A 78 -2.91 -16.12 2.20
C ASP A 78 -2.84 -14.60 1.92
N ILE A 79 -3.94 -13.89 2.19
CA ILE A 79 -3.97 -12.44 2.06
C ILE A 79 -3.16 -11.88 3.20
N HIS A 80 -1.91 -11.56 2.86
CA HIS A 80 -0.93 -10.79 3.61
C HIS A 80 -1.57 -9.51 4.20
N ASN A 81 -2.31 -9.65 5.30
CA ASN A 81 -2.98 -8.58 6.03
C ASN A 81 -1.96 -7.80 6.91
N LYS A 82 -0.67 -7.91 6.59
CA LYS A 82 0.44 -7.44 7.43
C LYS A 82 0.74 -5.95 7.31
N LYS A 83 0.28 -5.23 6.27
CA LYS A 83 0.92 -3.93 5.93
C LYS A 83 0.06 -2.67 5.82
N LEU A 84 -1.25 -2.70 6.08
CA LEU A 84 -2.12 -1.52 5.84
C LEU A 84 -2.76 -0.93 7.10
N LYS A 85 -1.99 -0.77 8.18
CA LYS A 85 -2.46 -0.08 9.42
C LYS A 85 -2.07 1.39 9.50
N SER A 86 -1.39 1.89 8.48
CA SER A 86 -0.93 3.26 8.42
C SER A 86 -1.18 3.81 7.02
N GLU A 87 -1.48 5.09 7.00
CA GLU A 87 -1.53 5.85 5.75
C GLU A 87 -0.13 6.38 5.46
N GLY A 88 0.07 6.86 4.25
CA GLY A 88 1.34 7.42 3.84
C GLY A 88 1.13 8.34 2.68
N ILE A 89 1.81 9.47 2.71
CA ILE A 89 1.83 10.41 1.59
C ILE A 89 3.27 10.75 1.28
N TYR A 90 3.56 10.69 -0.01
CA TYR A 90 4.79 11.18 -0.59
C TYR A 90 4.45 12.16 -1.69
N ARG A 91 5.09 13.32 -1.71
CA ARG A 91 4.92 14.37 -2.69
C ARG A 91 6.27 14.98 -2.99
N ALA A 92 6.67 14.98 -4.25
CA ALA A 92 7.90 15.60 -4.69
C ALA A 92 7.78 16.19 -6.09
N ILE A 93 8.60 17.20 -6.35
CA ILE A 93 8.81 17.78 -7.68
C ILE A 93 10.13 17.22 -8.21
N ILE A 94 10.06 16.55 -9.34
CA ILE A 94 11.21 15.94 -10.01
C ILE A 94 11.57 16.84 -11.18
N HIS A 95 12.82 17.32 -11.21
CA HIS A 95 13.36 18.08 -12.35
C HIS A 95 13.95 17.10 -13.35
N LEU A 96 13.49 17.18 -14.60
CA LEU A 96 13.88 16.31 -15.70
C LEU A 96 15.04 16.93 -16.47
N ASP A 97 16.03 16.11 -16.80
CA ASP A 97 17.19 16.48 -17.61
C ASP A 97 17.41 15.52 -18.81
N GLY A 98 16.43 14.63 -19.08
CA GLY A 98 16.42 13.81 -20.29
C GLY A 98 15.77 12.43 -20.12
N ASN A 99 16.58 11.38 -20.30
CA ASN A 99 16.16 9.98 -20.12
C ASN A 99 16.51 9.55 -18.69
N ASP A 100 15.58 9.86 -17.80
CA ASP A 100 15.85 9.89 -16.39
C ASP A 100 15.28 8.66 -15.67
N GLU A 101 16.08 8.05 -14.81
CA GLU A 101 15.69 6.89 -14.01
C GLU A 101 15.45 7.28 -12.55
N PHE A 102 14.32 6.82 -12.02
CA PHE A 102 13.87 7.17 -10.68
C PHE A 102 13.31 5.94 -9.96
N ASP A 103 14.04 5.47 -8.95
CA ASP A 103 13.67 4.29 -8.20
C ASP A 103 12.98 4.67 -6.87
N LEU A 104 11.79 4.13 -6.68
CA LEU A 104 10.97 4.26 -5.48
C LEU A 104 11.00 2.96 -4.70
N LYS A 105 11.47 2.99 -3.46
CA LYS A 105 11.49 1.82 -2.58
C LYS A 105 10.50 1.98 -1.43
N PHE A 106 9.51 1.09 -1.42
CA PHE A 106 8.55 0.97 -0.32
C PHE A 106 9.11 0.03 0.77
N ASP A 107 10.16 0.45 1.46
CA ASP A 107 10.55 -0.17 2.74
C ASP A 107 11.56 0.71 3.48
N THR A 108 11.13 1.28 4.60
CA THR A 108 12.02 1.88 5.58
C THR A 108 11.69 1.21 6.90
N GLY A 109 12.54 0.26 7.27
CA GLY A 109 12.52 -0.33 8.59
C GLY A 109 12.58 0.75 9.67
N TYR A 110 12.04 0.42 10.84
CA TYR A 110 12.27 1.19 12.06
C TYR A 110 13.79 1.45 12.18
N PRO A 111 14.25 2.71 12.33
CA PRO A 111 13.56 3.84 12.95
C PRO A 111 13.11 4.97 11.99
N LYS A 112 13.20 4.81 10.66
CA LYS A 112 12.86 5.89 9.73
C LYS A 112 11.33 6.08 9.62
N LEU A 113 10.86 7.30 9.86
CA LEU A 113 9.46 7.73 9.72
C LEU A 113 9.06 8.04 8.26
N SER A 114 9.99 7.99 7.32
CA SER A 114 9.74 8.26 5.91
C SER A 114 8.89 7.15 5.29
N PHE A 115 7.91 7.54 4.49
CA PHE A 115 7.01 6.62 3.80
C PHE A 115 7.66 5.96 2.57
N LEU A 116 8.56 6.66 1.91
CA LEU A 116 9.28 6.23 0.71
C LEU A 116 10.76 6.57 0.80
N GLU A 117 11.61 5.69 0.27
CA GLU A 117 13.02 5.97 0.01
C GLU A 117 13.22 6.11 -1.50
N ILE A 118 13.90 7.18 -1.91
CA ILE A 118 14.12 7.54 -3.30
C ILE A 118 15.58 7.27 -3.63
N THR A 119 15.83 6.64 -4.76
CA THR A 119 17.17 6.54 -5.34
C THR A 119 17.12 7.12 -6.74
N THR A 120 17.77 8.27 -6.94
CA THR A 120 17.88 8.92 -8.25
C THR A 120 19.12 9.79 -8.32
N THR A 121 19.58 10.05 -9.54
CA THR A 121 20.61 11.03 -9.87
C THR A 121 20.03 12.42 -10.15
N LEU A 122 18.71 12.54 -10.21
CA LEU A 122 18.00 13.78 -10.52
C LEU A 122 17.91 14.69 -9.31
N ARG A 123 17.71 15.98 -9.61
CA ARG A 123 17.30 16.95 -8.59
C ARG A 123 15.83 16.73 -8.25
N VAL A 124 15.57 16.46 -6.97
CA VAL A 124 14.24 16.21 -6.43
C VAL A 124 14.00 17.15 -5.27
N ASP A 125 12.95 17.95 -5.37
CA ASP A 125 12.47 18.77 -4.26
C ASP A 125 11.35 18.00 -3.54
N GLU A 126 11.70 17.42 -2.40
CA GLU A 126 10.78 16.64 -1.57
C GLU A 126 9.90 17.56 -0.71
N ILE A 127 8.59 17.49 -0.90
CA ILE A 127 7.61 18.35 -0.22
C ILE A 127 7.02 17.63 1.00
N HIS A 128 6.59 16.38 0.81
CA HIS A 128 6.03 15.55 1.88
C HIS A 128 6.53 14.12 1.77
N ASN A 129 6.87 13.50 2.90
CA ASN A 129 7.21 12.08 2.97
C ASN A 129 6.97 11.57 4.38
N GLU A 130 5.72 11.27 4.68
CA GLU A 130 5.31 10.94 6.04
C GLU A 130 4.37 9.75 6.09
N ILE A 131 4.55 8.96 7.16
CA ILE A 131 3.62 7.91 7.54
C ILE A 131 2.57 8.51 8.47
N ILE A 132 1.33 8.54 8.00
CA ILE A 132 0.21 9.11 8.74
C ILE A 132 -0.32 8.06 9.74
N ASN A 133 -0.21 8.39 11.03
CA ASN A 133 -0.68 7.57 12.14
C ASN A 133 -2.08 8.02 12.61
N ASP A 134 -3.12 7.65 11.86
CA ASP A 134 -4.50 7.98 12.23
C ASP A 134 -4.98 7.15 13.45
N PRO A 135 -5.42 7.79 14.55
CA PRO A 135 -5.97 7.09 15.71
C PRO A 135 -7.23 6.28 15.42
N VAL A 136 -8.03 6.64 14.42
CA VAL A 136 -9.21 5.87 13.96
C VAL A 136 -8.77 4.54 13.37
N ILE A 137 -7.78 4.55 12.48
CA ILE A 137 -7.24 3.33 11.86
C ILE A 137 -6.62 2.42 12.93
N LYS A 138 -5.87 2.99 13.88
CA LYS A 138 -5.29 2.25 15.02
C LYS A 138 -6.38 1.59 15.88
N ARG A 139 -7.46 2.32 16.19
CA ARG A 139 -8.61 1.78 16.95
C ARG A 139 -9.35 0.69 16.18
N ARG A 140 -9.66 0.91 14.90
CA ARG A 140 -10.31 -0.11 14.04
C ARG A 140 -9.45 -1.36 13.92
N GLY A 141 -8.13 -1.21 13.76
CA GLY A 141 -7.19 -2.33 13.72
C GLY A 141 -7.19 -3.19 15.00
N LYS A 142 -7.35 -2.57 16.18
CA LYS A 142 -7.56 -3.31 17.44
C LYS A 142 -8.89 -4.06 17.44
N ARG A 143 -9.99 -3.42 17.01
CA ARG A 143 -11.32 -4.06 16.91
C ARG A 143 -11.32 -5.26 15.97
N VAL A 144 -10.68 -5.16 14.79
CA VAL A 144 -10.55 -6.30 13.86
C VAL A 144 -9.93 -7.51 14.56
N LYS A 145 -8.84 -7.31 15.33
CA LYS A 145 -8.19 -8.42 16.04
C LYS A 145 -9.15 -9.11 17.01
N ILE A 146 -9.87 -8.33 17.81
CA ILE A 146 -10.84 -8.85 18.78
C ILE A 146 -11.95 -9.63 18.06
N VAL A 147 -12.53 -9.05 17.01
CA VAL A 147 -13.60 -9.69 16.23
C VAL A 147 -13.11 -11.01 15.63
N LYS A 148 -11.91 -11.06 15.04
CA LYS A 148 -11.36 -12.31 14.48
C LYS A 148 -11.21 -13.41 15.53
N VAL A 149 -10.76 -13.07 16.74
CA VAL A 149 -10.64 -14.04 17.85
C VAL A 149 -12.01 -14.57 18.26
N ILE A 150 -13.00 -13.69 18.41
CA ILE A 150 -14.37 -14.09 18.76
C ILE A 150 -14.96 -14.99 17.67
N THR A 151 -14.82 -14.61 16.40
CA THR A 151 -15.27 -15.41 15.26
C THR A 151 -14.62 -16.79 15.24
N LEU A 152 -13.32 -16.88 15.52
CA LEU A 152 -12.61 -18.16 15.61
C LEU A 152 -13.18 -19.05 16.72
N LEU A 153 -13.42 -18.49 17.92
CA LEU A 153 -14.00 -19.24 19.05
C LEU A 153 -15.40 -19.78 18.72
N ILE A 154 -16.22 -19.00 18.02
CA ILE A 154 -17.55 -19.43 17.56
C ILE A 154 -17.41 -20.60 16.57
N PHE A 155 -16.48 -20.53 15.62
CA PHE A 155 -16.23 -21.63 14.68
C PHE A 155 -15.77 -22.91 15.38
N VAL A 156 -14.89 -22.81 16.38
CA VAL A 156 -14.42 -23.96 17.16
C VAL A 156 -15.57 -24.57 17.96
N ALA A 157 -16.39 -23.75 18.63
CA ALA A 157 -17.55 -24.23 19.37
C ALA A 157 -18.56 -24.94 18.45
N LEU A 158 -18.85 -24.38 17.28
CA LEU A 158 -19.70 -25.00 16.26
C LEU A 158 -19.15 -26.34 15.78
N ALA A 159 -17.83 -26.42 15.53
CA ALA A 159 -17.20 -27.67 15.11
C ALA A 159 -17.34 -28.78 16.16
N ILE A 160 -17.18 -28.45 17.45
CA ILE A 160 -17.35 -29.40 18.56
C ILE A 160 -18.80 -29.90 18.60
N VAL A 161 -19.79 -29.00 18.55
CA VAL A 161 -21.21 -29.39 18.59
C VAL A 161 -21.56 -30.30 17.41
N VAL A 162 -21.12 -29.96 16.20
CA VAL A 162 -21.33 -30.79 15.02
C VAL A 162 -20.67 -32.16 15.17
N SER A 163 -19.45 -32.24 15.71
CA SER A 163 -18.75 -33.52 15.93
C SER A 163 -19.36 -34.41 17.01
N VAL A 164 -20.20 -33.87 17.90
CA VAL A 164 -20.92 -34.64 18.93
C VAL A 164 -22.28 -35.11 18.41
N ILE A 165 -22.87 -34.39 17.46
CA ILE A 165 -24.17 -34.71 16.86
C ILE A 165 -24.03 -35.74 15.72
N ILE A 166 -22.92 -35.70 14.97
CA ILE A 166 -22.56 -36.68 13.93
C ILE A 166 -21.92 -37.91 14.57
#